data_AF-B8QAA3-F1
#
_entry.id   AF-B8QAA3-F1
#
_cell.length_a   1.000
_cell.length_b   1.000
_cell.length_c   1.000
_cell.angle_alpha   90.00
_cell.angle_beta   90.00
_cell.angle_gamma   90.00
#
_symmetry.space_group_name_H-M   'P 1'
#
loop_
_entity.id
_entity.type
_entity.pdbx_description
1 polymer ?
#
loop_
_entity_poly.entity_id
_entity_poly.type
_entity_poly.pdbx_seq_one_letter_code
_entity_poly.pdbx_strand_id
1 'polypeptide(L)'
;KVPAISTGCLGLDLALGVGGIPQGRIIEVYGPESSGKTTLTLHAAAECQKAGGTVAFIDAEHALDTYYAEKLGVDVPNTLISQPDSGEQALEIADMLVRSGAVDLLIVDSVAALTPRAELEG
;
A
#
# COMPACT_ATOMS: atom_id res chain seq x y z
N LYS A 1 12.08 -2.86 -20.66
CA LYS A 1 10.70 -2.87 -20.13
C LYS A 1 10.74 -2.24 -18.75
N VAL A 2 9.78 -1.38 -18.40
CA VAL A 2 9.62 -0.89 -17.02
C VAL A 2 9.09 -2.06 -16.19
N PRO A 3 9.76 -2.47 -15.09
CA PRO A 3 9.22 -3.48 -14.19
C PRO A 3 7.91 -3.00 -13.56
N ALA A 4 6.92 -3.87 -13.45
CA ALA A 4 5.60 -3.53 -12.94
C ALA A 4 5.03 -4.67 -12.08
N ILE A 5 4.22 -4.30 -11.09
CA ILE A 5 3.44 -5.21 -10.24
C ILE A 5 2.00 -5.20 -10.75
N SER A 6 1.39 -6.37 -10.98
CA SER A 6 -0.02 -6.43 -11.41
C SER A 6 -0.92 -5.78 -10.37
N THR A 7 -1.96 -5.08 -10.82
CA THR A 7 -3.01 -4.54 -9.95
C THR A 7 -4.00 -5.61 -9.47
N GLY A 8 -3.88 -6.86 -9.95
CA GLY A 8 -4.90 -7.90 -9.81
C GLY A 8 -6.12 -7.69 -10.72
N CYS A 9 -6.14 -6.63 -11.53
CA CYS A 9 -7.18 -6.31 -12.50
C CYS A 9 -6.59 -6.26 -13.91
N LEU A 10 -6.83 -7.29 -14.72
CA LEU A 10 -6.31 -7.38 -16.09
C LEU A 10 -6.67 -6.15 -16.94
N GLY A 11 -7.91 -5.64 -16.81
CA GLY A 11 -8.34 -4.46 -17.56
C GLY A 11 -7.53 -3.21 -17.20
N LEU A 12 -7.20 -3.03 -15.92
CA LEU A 12 -6.40 -1.91 -15.44
C LEU A 12 -4.93 -2.07 -15.84
N ASP A 13 -4.36 -3.27 -15.72
CA ASP A 13 -2.97 -3.55 -16.13
C ASP A 13 -2.74 -3.25 -17.61
N LEU A 14 -3.71 -3.60 -18.46
CA LEU A 14 -3.71 -3.27 -19.89
C LEU A 14 -3.84 -1.76 -20.11
N ALA A 15 -4.73 -1.08 -19.39
CA ALA A 15 -4.93 0.37 -19.51
C ALA A 15 -3.68 1.18 -19.09
N LEU A 16 -2.91 0.69 -18.10
CA LEU A 16 -1.65 1.29 -17.68
C LEU A 16 -0.52 1.11 -18.71
N GLY A 17 -0.68 0.22 -19.70
CA GLY A 17 0.23 0.04 -20.83
C GLY A 17 1.58 -0.62 -20.51
N VAL A 18 1.94 -0.71 -19.22
CA VAL A 18 3.17 -1.37 -18.74
C VAL A 18 2.89 -2.70 -18.03
N GLY A 19 1.63 -3.12 -17.94
CA GLY A 19 1.22 -4.39 -17.34
C GLY A 19 1.03 -4.35 -15.83
N GLY A 20 0.84 -3.17 -15.24
CA GLY A 20 0.65 -2.98 -13.81
C GLY A 20 1.16 -1.64 -13.29
N ILE A 21 1.31 -1.51 -11.97
CA ILE A 21 1.93 -0.33 -11.34
C ILE A 21 3.47 -0.39 -11.49
N PRO A 22 4.12 0.69 -11.96
CA PRO A 22 5.57 0.68 -12.18
C PRO A 22 6.35 0.67 -10.87
N GLN A 23 7.34 -0.22 -10.76
CA GLN A 23 8.19 -0.32 -9.56
C GLN A 23 9.09 0.91 -9.39
N GLY A 24 9.37 1.27 -8.13
CA GLY A 24 10.23 2.41 -7.78
C GLY A 24 9.59 3.78 -8.08
N ARG A 25 8.26 3.85 -8.15
CA ARG A 25 7.48 5.07 -8.40
C ARG A 25 6.43 5.26 -7.31
N ILE A 26 6.04 6.52 -7.11
CA ILE A 26 4.90 6.88 -6.28
C ILE A 26 3.64 6.81 -7.15
N ILE A 27 2.61 6.14 -6.65
CA ILE A 27 1.31 5.98 -7.30
C ILE A 27 0.25 6.47 -6.34
N GLU A 28 -0.69 7.27 -6.84
CA GLU A 28 -1.84 7.75 -6.06
C GLU A 28 -3.12 7.06 -6.56
N VAL A 29 -3.87 6.46 -5.64
CA VAL A 29 -5.19 5.90 -5.89
C VAL A 29 -6.19 6.72 -5.07
N TYR A 30 -6.97 7.57 -5.72
CA TYR A 30 -7.97 8.42 -5.07
C TYR A 30 -9.38 8.11 -5.60
N GLY A 31 -10.39 8.50 -4.82
CA GLY A 31 -11.78 8.26 -5.14
C GLY A 31 -12.69 8.35 -3.91
N PRO A 32 -14.02 8.34 -4.10
CA PRO A 32 -15.00 8.40 -3.02
C PRO A 32 -14.80 7.31 -1.95
N GLU A 33 -15.40 7.51 -0.79
CA GLU A 33 -15.51 6.44 0.21
C GLU A 33 -16.18 5.20 -0.41
N SER A 34 -15.73 4.01 0.01
CA SER A 34 -16.22 2.73 -0.52
C SER A 34 -16.04 2.53 -2.04
N SER A 35 -15.22 3.33 -2.73
CA SER A 35 -14.94 3.14 -4.16
C SER A 35 -13.98 1.98 -4.48
N GLY A 36 -13.50 1.27 -3.46
CA GLY A 36 -12.58 0.13 -3.61
C GLY A 36 -11.09 0.47 -3.62
N LYS A 37 -10.67 1.65 -3.12
CA LYS A 37 -9.26 2.07 -3.05
C LYS A 37 -8.40 1.02 -2.32
N THR A 38 -8.74 0.75 -1.06
CA THR A 38 -8.05 -0.24 -0.22
C THR A 38 -8.16 -1.65 -0.82
N THR A 39 -9.32 -2.02 -1.37
CA THR A 39 -9.47 -3.32 -2.06
C THR A 39 -8.49 -3.46 -3.23
N LEU A 40 -8.31 -2.41 -4.03
CA LEU A 40 -7.34 -2.41 -5.14
C LEU A 40 -5.90 -2.53 -4.64
N THR A 41 -5.53 -1.81 -3.57
CA THR A 41 -4.18 -1.89 -3.01
C THR A 41 -3.90 -3.28 -2.40
N LEU A 42 -4.89 -3.91 -1.77
CA LEU A 42 -4.77 -5.28 -1.26
C LEU A 42 -4.63 -6.31 -2.39
N HIS A 43 -5.30 -6.12 -3.53
CA HIS A 43 -5.07 -6.97 -4.70
C HIS A 43 -3.65 -6.81 -5.26
N ALA A 44 -3.14 -5.57 -5.35
CA ALA A 44 -1.76 -5.33 -5.75
C ALA A 44 -0.75 -5.93 -4.76
N ALA A 45 -1.05 -5.89 -3.45
CA ALA A 45 -0.26 -6.56 -2.42
C ALA A 45 -0.22 -8.08 -2.61
N ALA A 46 -1.37 -8.70 -2.83
CA ALA A 46 -1.45 -10.13 -3.10
C ALA A 46 -0.65 -10.53 -4.36
N GLU A 47 -0.74 -9.77 -5.45
CA GLU A 47 0.05 -10.01 -6.66
C GLU A 47 1.55 -9.80 -6.45
N CYS A 48 1.94 -8.79 -5.65
CA CYS A 48 3.33 -8.59 -5.24
C CYS A 48 3.89 -9.81 -4.48
N GLN A 49 3.14 -10.30 -3.49
CA GLN A 49 3.55 -11.46 -2.69
C GLN A 49 3.58 -12.75 -3.50
N LYS A 50 2.63 -12.96 -4.42
CA LYS A 50 2.65 -14.10 -5.37
C LYS A 50 3.90 -14.12 -6.25
N ALA A 51 4.43 -12.94 -6.58
CA ALA A 51 5.70 -12.80 -7.30
C ALA A 51 6.94 -12.95 -6.40
N GLY A 52 6.76 -13.23 -5.11
CA GLY A 52 7.83 -13.37 -4.11
C GLY A 52 8.30 -12.05 -3.51
N GLY A 53 7.59 -10.94 -3.75
CA GLY A 53 7.94 -9.63 -3.23
C GLY A 53 7.43 -9.39 -1.81
N THR A 54 8.07 -8.47 -1.10
CA THR A 54 7.70 -8.08 0.27
C THR A 54 6.82 -6.83 0.26
N VAL A 55 5.76 -6.86 1.07
CA VAL A 55 4.78 -5.77 1.19
C VAL A 55 4.87 -5.12 2.56
N ALA A 56 4.81 -3.79 2.59
CA ALA A 56 4.56 -3.02 3.79
C ALA A 56 3.27 -2.20 3.66
N PHE A 57 2.54 -2.08 4.76
CA PHE A 57 1.28 -1.37 4.86
C PHE A 57 1.32 -0.41 6.05
N ILE A 58 1.23 0.88 5.78
CA ILE A 58 1.10 1.94 6.77
C ILE A 58 -0.39 2.24 6.91
N ASP A 59 -1.02 1.68 7.94
CA ASP A 59 -2.44 1.83 8.26
C ASP A 59 -2.63 3.08 9.13
N ALA A 60 -2.58 4.25 8.50
CA ALA A 60 -2.83 5.52 9.17
C ALA A 60 -4.33 5.73 9.51
N GLU A 61 -5.24 5.08 8.80
CA GLU A 61 -6.68 5.12 9.10
C GLU A 61 -7.12 4.18 10.24
N HIS A 62 -6.23 3.27 10.68
CA HIS A 62 -6.52 2.24 11.69
C HIS A 62 -7.75 1.39 11.29
N ALA A 63 -7.91 1.16 9.99
CA ALA A 63 -9.12 0.61 9.38
C ALA A 63 -8.86 -0.69 8.60
N LEU A 64 -7.62 -1.18 8.56
CA LEU A 64 -7.28 -2.40 7.85
C LEU A 64 -7.95 -3.64 8.48
N ASP A 65 -8.88 -4.24 7.75
CA ASP A 65 -9.42 -5.56 8.07
C ASP A 65 -8.48 -6.66 7.53
N THR A 66 -7.71 -7.25 8.43
CA THR A 66 -6.75 -8.33 8.12
C THR A 66 -7.44 -9.59 7.61
N TYR A 67 -8.64 -9.92 8.10
CA TYR A 67 -9.39 -11.08 7.63
C TYR A 67 -9.91 -10.88 6.20
N TYR A 68 -10.32 -9.65 5.86
CA TYR A 68 -10.66 -9.30 4.49
C TYR A 68 -9.42 -9.35 3.58
N ALA A 69 -8.28 -8.83 4.01
CA ALA A 69 -7.03 -8.90 3.26
C ALA A 69 -6.60 -10.34 2.94
N GLU A 70 -6.68 -11.25 3.92
CA GLU A 70 -6.42 -12.68 3.72
C GLU A 70 -7.34 -13.29 2.64
N LYS A 71 -8.64 -12.93 2.65
CA LYS A 71 -9.59 -13.39 1.63
C LYS A 71 -9.27 -12.89 0.22
N LEU A 72 -8.62 -11.73 0.11
CA LEU A 72 -8.13 -11.20 -1.17
C LEU A 72 -6.80 -11.82 -1.61
N GLY A 73 -6.22 -12.70 -0.79
CA GLY A 73 -4.99 -13.43 -1.10
C GLY A 73 -3.72 -12.77 -0.59
N VAL A 74 -3.83 -11.79 0.31
CA VAL A 74 -2.68 -11.21 1.01
C VAL A 74 -2.19 -12.19 2.08
N ASP A 75 -0.90 -12.46 2.10
CA ASP A 75 -0.21 -13.13 3.18
C ASP A 75 0.05 -12.12 4.32
N VAL A 76 -0.99 -11.93 5.14
CA VAL A 76 -0.97 -10.97 6.25
C VAL A 76 0.15 -11.26 7.25
N PRO A 77 0.41 -12.52 7.68
CA PRO A 77 1.54 -12.83 8.56
C PRO A 77 2.90 -12.37 8.06
N ASN A 78 3.11 -12.33 6.74
CA ASN A 78 4.34 -11.87 6.11
C ASN A 78 4.27 -10.42 5.59
N THR A 79 3.21 -9.68 5.93
CA THR A 79 3.07 -8.25 5.60
C THR A 79 3.59 -7.39 6.76
N LEU A 80 4.44 -6.42 6.46
CA LEU A 80 4.90 -5.45 7.47
C LEU A 80 3.78 -4.41 7.70
N ILE A 81 3.05 -4.53 8.81
CA ILE A 81 1.97 -3.60 9.13
C ILE A 81 2.44 -2.61 10.21
N SER A 82 2.22 -1.32 9.98
CA SER A 82 2.48 -0.26 10.95
C SER A 82 1.24 0.61 11.11
N GLN A 83 0.87 0.88 12.35
CA GLN A 83 -0.17 1.85 12.73
C GLN A 83 0.52 3.04 13.41
N PRO A 84 0.81 4.11 12.66
CA PRO A 84 1.50 5.27 13.20
C PRO A 84 0.55 6.14 14.03
N ASP A 85 1.13 6.84 15.00
CA ASP A 85 0.51 7.85 15.85
C ASP A 85 0.41 9.20 15.14
N SER A 86 1.25 9.49 14.13
CA SER A 86 1.29 10.78 13.43
C SER A 86 1.72 10.66 11.97
N GLY A 87 1.38 11.66 11.16
CA GLY A 87 1.80 11.75 9.77
C GLY A 87 3.31 11.75 9.59
N GLU A 88 4.06 12.45 10.45
CA GLU A 88 5.52 12.45 10.42
C GLU A 88 6.09 11.05 10.70
N GLN A 89 5.56 10.34 11.70
CA GLN A 89 6.00 8.98 12.01
C GLN A 89 5.70 8.01 10.86
N ALA A 90 4.52 8.14 10.24
CA ALA A 90 4.14 7.35 9.06
C ALA A 90 5.16 7.52 7.92
N LEU A 91 5.53 8.77 7.63
CA LEU A 91 6.49 9.11 6.56
C LEU A 91 7.93 8.72 6.92
N GLU A 92 8.33 8.83 8.19
CA GLU A 92 9.63 8.34 8.69
C GLU A 92 9.76 6.82 8.50
N ILE A 93 8.72 6.05 8.85
CA ILE A 93 8.69 4.61 8.65
C ILE A 93 8.75 4.28 7.15
N ALA A 94 7.99 5.01 6.32
CA ALA A 94 8.03 4.82 4.88
C ALA A 94 9.42 5.09 4.28
N ASP A 95 10.09 6.19 4.66
CA ASP A 95 11.44 6.51 4.21
C ASP A 95 12.45 5.43 4.65
N MET A 96 12.37 4.96 5.90
CA MET A 96 13.24 3.88 6.41
C MET A 96 13.07 2.59 5.60
N LEU A 97 11.84 2.17 5.35
CA LEU A 97 11.53 0.95 4.59
C LEU A 97 11.99 1.07 3.13
N VAL A 98 11.72 2.19 2.47
CA VAL A 98 12.18 2.43 1.10
C VAL A 98 13.71 2.43 1.01
N ARG A 99 14.41 3.08 1.95
CA ARG A 99 15.89 3.11 1.99
C ARG A 99 16.52 1.75 2.24
N SER A 100 15.84 0.87 2.98
CA SER A 100 16.34 -0.48 3.26
C SER A 100 16.44 -1.34 1.99
N GLY A 101 15.64 -1.04 0.97
CA GLY A 101 15.51 -1.87 -0.23
C GLY A 101 14.87 -3.25 0.02
N ALA A 102 14.31 -3.49 1.21
CA ALA A 102 13.71 -4.77 1.60
C ALA A 102 12.21 -4.89 1.26
N VAL A 103 11.58 -3.82 0.76
CA VAL A 103 10.14 -3.76 0.45
C VAL A 103 9.96 -3.47 -1.03
N ASP A 104 9.18 -4.31 -1.71
CA ASP A 104 8.87 -4.18 -3.15
C ASP A 104 7.62 -3.32 -3.38
N LEU A 105 6.68 -3.32 -2.42
CA LEU A 105 5.48 -2.50 -2.43
C LEU A 105 5.18 -1.94 -1.04
N LEU A 106 5.13 -0.61 -0.93
CA LEU A 106 4.71 0.10 0.28
C LEU A 106 3.38 0.81 0.00
N ILE A 107 2.37 0.52 0.82
CA ILE A 107 1.04 1.13 0.77
C ILE A 107 0.87 2.05 1.98
N VAL A 108 0.30 3.24 1.77
CA VAL A 108 -0.11 4.15 2.84
C VAL A 108 -1.62 4.35 2.74
N ASP A 109 -2.36 3.91 3.75
CA ASP A 109 -3.82 4.05 3.83
C ASP A 109 -4.19 4.82 5.11
N SER A 110 -4.45 6.12 5.05
CA SER A 110 -4.48 7.00 3.87
C SER A 110 -3.78 8.33 4.11
N VAL A 111 -3.52 9.07 3.03
CA VAL A 111 -2.93 10.41 3.08
C VAL A 111 -3.78 11.37 3.92
N ALA A 112 -5.11 11.21 3.89
CA ALA A 112 -6.02 12.06 4.65
C ALA A 112 -5.89 11.86 6.17
N ALA A 113 -5.37 10.70 6.60
CA ALA A 113 -5.12 10.37 8.00
C ALA A 113 -3.68 10.67 8.46
N LEU A 114 -2.84 11.28 7.61
CA LEU A 114 -1.49 11.71 7.98
C LEU A 114 -1.51 13.04 8.77
N THR A 115 -2.18 13.02 9.91
CA THR A 115 -2.34 14.18 10.79
C THR A 115 -1.00 14.60 11.39
N PRO A 116 -0.58 15.87 11.25
CA PRO A 116 0.65 16.36 11.86
C PRO A 116 0.65 16.21 13.38
N ARG A 117 1.80 15.92 14.00
CA ARG A 117 1.94 15.85 15.48
C ARG A 117 1.37 17.08 16.19
N ALA A 118 1.62 18.26 15.62
CA ALA A 118 1.15 19.53 16.19
C ALA A 118 -0.39 19.63 16.27
N GLU A 119 -1.13 18.92 15.41
CA GLU A 119 -2.59 18.89 15.45
C GLU A 119 -3.13 17.86 16.46
N LEU A 120 -2.35 16.82 16.81
CA LEU A 120 -2.73 15.77 17.76
C LEU A 120 -2.47 16.17 19.22
N GLU A 121 -1.50 17.05 19.46
CA GLU A 121 -1.12 17.52 20.80
C GLU A 121 -1.91 18.76 21.27
N GLY A 122 -2.73 19.36 20.40
CA GLY A 122 -3.57 20.52 20.68
C GLY A 122 -4.95 20.16 21.24
#